data_AF-A0A444A047-F1
#
_entry.id   AF-A0A444A047-F1
#
_cell.length_a   1.000
_cell.length_b   1.000
_cell.length_c   1.000
_cell.angle_alpha   90.00
_cell.angle_beta   90.00
_cell.angle_gamma   90.00
#
_symmetry.space_group_name_H-M   'P 1'
#
loop_
_entity.id
_entity.type
_entity.pdbx_description
1 polymer ?
#
loop_
_entity_poly.entity_id
_entity_poly.type
_entity_poly.pdbx_seq_one_letter_code
_entity_poly.pdbx_strand_id
1 'polypeptide(L)'
;MNSFCSSVAVVLLLFLPVAAQALPLSQGLALCTRSATLLACGDVQGNYYSVRIDGGTTYLRGYEVEGRRLWTQTNSRYGQLTFYTGLASDGETWVGYSRKVGWTTFNRVSSSSGQRFKVRCERLSGCQ
;
A
#
# COMPACT_ATOMS: atom_id res chain seq x y z
N MET A 1 -47.83 23.87 42.77
CA MET A 1 -46.84 22.78 42.65
C MET A 1 -46.96 22.22 41.24
N ASN A 2 -46.12 22.62 40.27
CA ASN A 2 -45.98 21.94 38.97
C ASN A 2 -44.80 22.45 38.11
N SER A 3 -43.82 23.18 38.68
CA SER A 3 -42.74 23.80 37.89
C SER A 3 -41.34 23.22 38.14
N PHE A 4 -41.18 22.24 39.03
CA PHE A 4 -39.85 21.73 39.41
C PHE A 4 -39.44 20.43 38.72
N CYS A 5 -40.38 19.66 38.15
CA CYS A 5 -40.07 18.37 37.53
C CYS A 5 -39.52 18.49 36.09
N SER A 6 -39.76 19.63 35.43
CA SER A 6 -39.35 19.84 34.03
C SER A 6 -37.88 20.27 33.90
N SER A 7 -37.32 20.98 34.89
CA SER A 7 -35.94 21.48 34.82
C SER A 7 -34.88 20.40 35.04
N VAL A 8 -35.19 19.32 35.76
CA VAL A 8 -34.22 18.23 36.02
C VAL A 8 -33.98 17.37 34.77
N ALA A 9 -35.01 17.18 33.95
CA ALA A 9 -34.90 16.41 32.71
C ALA A 9 -34.04 17.12 31.64
N VAL A 10 -34.06 18.46 31.61
CA VAL A 10 -33.28 19.26 30.65
C VAL A 10 -31.78 19.26 31.01
N VAL A 11 -31.43 19.22 32.30
CA VAL A 11 -30.02 19.21 32.75
C VAL A 11 -29.35 17.84 32.50
N LEU A 12 -30.10 16.73 32.55
CA LEU A 12 -29.54 15.40 32.36
C LEU A 12 -29.17 15.09 30.89
N LEU A 13 -29.75 15.80 29.91
CA LEU A 13 -29.45 15.65 28.48
C LEU A 13 -28.15 16.37 28.05
N LEU A 14 -27.55 17.18 28.93
CA LEU A 14 -26.32 17.94 28.64
C LEU A 14 -25.02 17.16 28.93
N PHE A 15 -25.12 15.93 29.44
CA PHE A 15 -23.97 15.08 29.78
C PHE A 15 -23.86 13.83 28.89
N LEU A 16 -24.27 13.91 27.62
CA LEU A 16 -23.90 12.87 26.66
C LEU A 16 -22.40 12.98 26.37
N PRO A 17 -21.57 11.97 26.67
CA PRO A 17 -20.19 11.98 26.25
C PRO A 17 -20.18 11.99 24.72
N VAL A 18 -19.64 13.06 24.14
CA VAL A 18 -19.30 13.08 22.71
C VAL A 18 -18.28 11.96 22.52
N ALA A 19 -18.75 10.81 22.05
CA ALA A 19 -17.87 9.76 21.58
C ALA A 19 -17.06 10.37 20.44
N ALA A 20 -15.78 10.64 20.69
CA ALA A 20 -14.85 11.05 19.65
C ALA A 20 -14.81 9.93 18.60
N GLN A 21 -15.57 10.10 17.54
CA GLN A 21 -15.47 9.23 16.38
C GLN A 21 -14.08 9.50 15.80
N ALA A 22 -13.16 8.54 15.98
CA ALA A 22 -11.90 8.56 15.27
C ALA A 22 -12.23 8.56 13.78
N LEU A 23 -12.06 9.71 13.12
CA LEU A 23 -12.17 9.82 11.67
C LEU A 23 -11.16 8.84 11.07
N PRO A 24 -11.60 7.82 10.32
CA PRO A 24 -10.65 6.95 9.65
C PRO A 24 -9.89 7.81 8.63
N LEU A 25 -8.59 7.99 8.84
CA LEU A 25 -7.65 8.59 7.89
C LEU A 25 -7.54 7.78 6.57
N SER A 26 -8.39 6.78 6.35
CA SER A 26 -8.30 5.77 5.30
C SER A 26 -9.07 6.10 4.03
N GLN A 27 -9.61 7.32 3.86
CA GLN A 27 -10.30 7.66 2.62
C GLN A 27 -9.29 7.64 1.45
N GLY A 28 -9.25 6.52 0.74
CA GLY A 28 -8.34 6.27 -0.39
C GLY A 28 -7.05 5.51 -0.05
N LEU A 29 -6.81 5.11 1.20
CA LEU A 29 -5.66 4.25 1.53
C LEU A 29 -6.02 2.77 1.40
N ALA A 30 -5.08 1.97 0.90
CA ALA A 30 -5.24 0.52 0.85
C ALA A 30 -5.36 -0.07 2.27
N LEU A 31 -6.38 -0.90 2.48
CA LEU A 31 -6.56 -1.68 3.70
C LEU A 31 -5.67 -2.92 3.63
N CYS A 32 -4.80 -3.08 4.63
CA CYS A 32 -3.81 -4.14 4.65
C CYS A 32 -3.95 -5.06 5.86
N THR A 33 -3.88 -6.37 5.61
CA THR A 33 -3.70 -7.41 6.63
C THR A 33 -2.26 -7.90 6.60
N ARG A 34 -1.65 -8.02 7.78
CA ARG A 34 -0.24 -8.40 7.93
C ARG A 34 -0.07 -9.58 8.88
N SER A 35 0.86 -10.46 8.52
CA SER A 35 1.38 -11.54 9.36
C SER A 35 2.92 -11.48 9.40
N ALA A 36 3.58 -12.53 9.91
CA ALA A 36 5.04 -12.60 10.02
C ALA A 36 5.76 -12.44 8.67
N THR A 37 5.29 -13.13 7.62
CA THR A 37 5.94 -13.15 6.30
C THR A 37 5.03 -12.70 5.16
N LEU A 38 3.73 -12.51 5.42
CA LEU A 38 2.73 -12.14 4.42
C LEU A 38 2.12 -10.78 4.74
N LEU A 39 2.03 -9.93 3.73
CA LEU A 39 1.21 -8.72 3.68
C LEU A 39 0.21 -8.88 2.55
N ALA A 40 -1.05 -8.52 2.77
CA ALA A 40 -2.08 -8.47 1.73
C ALA A 40 -2.84 -7.16 1.86
N CYS A 41 -3.01 -6.44 0.75
CA CYS A 41 -3.61 -5.13 0.73
C CYS A 41 -4.64 -5.03 -0.41
N GLY A 42 -5.70 -4.27 -0.19
CA GLY A 42 -6.67 -3.90 -1.22
C GLY A 42 -7.15 -2.47 -1.04
N ASP A 43 -7.41 -1.76 -2.13
CA ASP A 43 -7.95 -0.41 -2.11
C ASP A 43 -9.44 -0.36 -2.46
N VAL A 44 -10.03 0.82 -2.33
CA VAL A 44 -11.46 1.05 -2.60
C VAL A 44 -11.80 1.00 -4.09
N GLN A 45 -10.80 1.15 -4.96
CA GLN A 45 -10.94 1.07 -6.41
C GLN A 45 -10.98 -0.39 -6.89
N GLY A 46 -10.58 -1.34 -6.05
CA GLY A 46 -10.57 -2.78 -6.32
C GLY A 46 -9.21 -3.33 -6.73
N ASN A 47 -8.14 -2.53 -6.65
CA ASN A 47 -6.79 -3.06 -6.79
C ASN A 47 -6.43 -3.85 -5.55
N TYR A 48 -5.70 -4.94 -5.72
CA TYR A 48 -5.18 -5.70 -4.59
C TYR A 48 -3.81 -6.28 -4.89
N TYR A 49 -3.03 -6.45 -3.85
CA TYR A 49 -1.73 -7.07 -3.94
C TYR A 49 -1.40 -7.84 -2.67
N SER A 50 -0.50 -8.81 -2.80
CA SER A 50 0.08 -9.52 -1.67
C SER A 50 1.57 -9.63 -1.84
N VAL A 51 2.28 -9.54 -0.71
CA VAL A 51 3.73 -9.61 -0.62
C VAL A 51 4.06 -10.73 0.35
N ARG A 52 4.91 -11.66 -0.08
CA ARG A 52 5.52 -12.67 0.76
C ARG A 52 7.03 -12.50 0.75
N ILE A 53 7.64 -12.48 1.93
CA ILE A 53 9.10 -12.44 2.06
C ILE A 53 9.59 -13.81 2.50
N ASP A 54 10.57 -14.35 1.78
CA ASP A 54 11.26 -15.59 2.10
C ASP A 54 12.77 -15.42 1.89
N GLY A 55 13.50 -15.25 2.99
CA GLY A 55 14.93 -14.97 2.98
C GLY A 55 15.28 -13.70 2.17
N GLY A 56 16.12 -13.88 1.14
CA GLY A 56 16.52 -12.81 0.22
C GLY A 56 15.54 -12.54 -0.92
N THR A 57 14.43 -13.28 -0.98
CA THR A 57 13.46 -13.20 -2.08
C THR A 57 12.14 -12.63 -1.59
N THR A 58 11.59 -11.69 -2.37
CA THR A 58 10.25 -11.15 -2.15
C THR A 58 9.36 -11.53 -3.33
N TYR A 59 8.25 -12.21 -3.04
CA TYR A 59 7.23 -12.55 -4.01
C TYR A 59 6.09 -11.55 -3.91
N LEU A 60 5.72 -10.96 -5.03
CA LEU A 60 4.59 -10.05 -5.16
C LEU A 60 3.61 -10.62 -6.17
N ARG A 61 2.32 -10.47 -5.90
CA ARG A 61 1.25 -10.75 -6.87
C ARG A 61 0.08 -9.84 -6.62
N GLY A 62 -0.69 -9.54 -7.63
CA GLY A 62 -1.84 -8.67 -7.48
C GLY A 62 -2.73 -8.62 -8.71
N TYR A 63 -3.71 -7.74 -8.61
CA TYR A 63 -4.61 -7.36 -9.67
C TYR A 63 -4.66 -5.84 -9.76
N GLU A 64 -4.62 -5.35 -11.00
CA GLU A 64 -4.75 -3.94 -11.34
C GLU A 64 -6.05 -3.74 -12.11
N VAL A 65 -6.87 -2.80 -11.65
CA VAL A 65 -8.20 -2.51 -12.23
C VAL A 65 -8.08 -1.79 -13.56
N GLU A 66 -7.12 -0.86 -13.71
CA GLU A 66 -6.92 -0.07 -14.93
C GLU A 66 -6.62 -0.97 -16.14
N GLY A 67 -5.63 -1.86 -15.99
CA GLY A 67 -5.28 -2.86 -17.00
C GLY A 67 -6.17 -4.12 -16.97
N ARG A 68 -7.09 -4.24 -16.01
CA ARG A 68 -7.93 -5.43 -15.75
C ARG A 68 -7.14 -6.74 -15.75
N ARG A 69 -5.98 -6.74 -15.11
CA ARG A 69 -4.99 -7.80 -15.26
C ARG A 69 -4.43 -8.27 -13.93
N LEU A 70 -4.17 -9.57 -13.86
CA LEU A 70 -3.39 -10.17 -12.80
C LEU A 70 -1.91 -10.01 -13.12
N TRP A 71 -1.09 -9.88 -12.10
CA TRP A 71 0.34 -9.79 -12.25
C TRP A 71 1.07 -10.50 -11.13
N THR A 72 2.30 -10.91 -11.41
CA THR A 72 3.24 -11.46 -10.44
C THR A 72 4.62 -10.86 -10.66
N GLN A 73 5.37 -10.67 -9.58
CA GLN A 73 6.75 -10.20 -9.62
C GLN A 73 7.57 -10.92 -8.57
N THR A 74 8.78 -11.32 -8.94
CA THR A 74 9.79 -11.86 -8.02
C THR A 74 10.94 -10.86 -7.89
N ASN A 75 11.32 -10.58 -6.66
CA ASN A 75 12.46 -9.73 -6.34
C ASN A 75 13.53 -10.55 -5.65
N SER A 76 14.72 -10.63 -6.24
CA SER A 76 15.85 -11.37 -5.66
C SER A 76 16.93 -10.41 -5.21
N ARG A 77 17.22 -10.39 -3.90
CA ARG A 77 18.18 -9.46 -3.29
C ARG A 77 19.58 -10.07 -3.16
N TYR A 78 20.57 -9.34 -3.67
CA TYR A 78 22.00 -9.63 -3.57
C TYR A 78 22.72 -8.40 -2.99
N GLY A 79 22.83 -8.36 -1.65
CA GLY A 79 23.46 -7.24 -0.94
C GLY A 79 22.69 -5.91 -1.12
N GLN A 80 23.29 -4.97 -1.84
CA GLN A 80 22.68 -3.65 -2.15
C GLN A 80 21.96 -3.62 -3.50
N LEU A 81 21.98 -4.74 -4.25
CA LEU A 81 21.32 -4.88 -5.54
C LEU A 81 20.11 -5.80 -5.39
N THR A 82 18.99 -5.46 -6.00
CA THR A 82 17.80 -6.31 -6.08
C THR A 82 17.39 -6.39 -7.54
N PHE A 83 17.19 -7.60 -8.07
CA PHE A 83 16.65 -7.80 -9.41
C PHE A 83 15.16 -8.06 -9.35
N TYR A 84 14.44 -7.58 -10.36
CA TYR A 84 13.01 -7.71 -10.51
C TYR A 84 12.71 -8.44 -11.80
N THR A 85 11.81 -9.41 -11.75
CA THR A 85 11.21 -10.04 -12.92
C THR A 85 9.72 -10.17 -12.67
N GLY A 86 8.91 -9.75 -13.64
CA GLY A 86 7.47 -9.86 -13.53
C GLY A 86 6.77 -10.18 -14.83
N LEU A 87 5.53 -10.63 -14.68
CA LEU A 87 4.65 -11.12 -15.72
C LEU A 87 3.21 -10.73 -15.38
N ALA A 88 2.48 -10.23 -16.36
CA ALA A 88 1.05 -9.97 -16.29
C ALA A 88 0.25 -10.98 -17.13
N SER A 89 -1.04 -11.12 -16.82
CA SER A 89 -1.95 -12.08 -17.47
C SER A 89 -2.24 -11.78 -18.94
N ASP A 90 -1.97 -10.55 -19.38
CA ASP A 90 -2.03 -10.12 -20.78
C ASP A 90 -0.76 -10.48 -21.58
N GLY A 91 0.25 -11.08 -20.92
CA GLY A 91 1.52 -11.46 -21.53
C GLY A 91 2.60 -10.39 -21.45
N GLU A 92 2.33 -9.22 -20.85
CA GLU A 92 3.38 -8.23 -20.60
C GLU A 92 4.39 -8.77 -19.59
N THR A 93 5.67 -8.63 -19.90
CA THR A 93 6.77 -9.03 -19.01
C THR A 93 7.66 -7.84 -18.76
N TRP A 94 8.17 -7.70 -17.54
CA TRP A 94 9.14 -6.67 -17.22
C TRP A 94 10.30 -7.23 -16.42
N VAL A 95 11.42 -6.55 -16.59
CA VAL A 95 12.66 -6.83 -15.87
C VAL A 95 13.26 -5.54 -15.37
N GLY A 96 13.95 -5.60 -14.26
CA GLY A 96 14.57 -4.42 -13.69
C GLY A 96 15.54 -4.73 -12.58
N TYR A 97 16.07 -3.66 -12.01
CA TYR A 97 16.86 -3.74 -10.80
C TYR A 97 16.71 -2.49 -9.95
N SER A 98 17.07 -2.64 -8.69
CA SER A 98 17.29 -1.54 -7.77
C SER A 98 18.63 -1.65 -7.08
N ARG A 99 19.32 -0.52 -7.03
CA ARG A 99 20.61 -0.38 -6.39
C ARG A 99 20.53 0.68 -5.32
N LYS A 100 20.94 0.32 -4.11
CA LYS A 100 21.12 1.28 -3.02
C LYS A 100 22.56 1.78 -2.98
N VAL A 101 22.73 3.10 -2.95
CA VAL A 101 24.01 3.80 -2.78
C VAL A 101 23.82 4.83 -1.66
N GLY A 102 24.40 4.57 -0.49
CA GLY A 102 24.15 5.38 0.70
C GLY A 102 22.66 5.39 1.07
N TRP A 103 22.07 6.59 1.10
CA TRP A 103 20.65 6.83 1.40
C TRP A 103 19.77 6.91 0.15
N THR A 104 20.35 6.74 -1.03
CA THR A 104 19.64 6.84 -2.32
C THR A 104 19.41 5.46 -2.91
N THR A 105 18.21 5.23 -3.42
CA THR A 105 17.81 4.02 -4.12
C THR A 105 17.52 4.37 -5.58
N PHE A 106 18.19 3.69 -6.50
CA PHE A 106 18.01 3.85 -7.94
C PHE A 106 17.31 2.63 -8.50
N ASN A 107 16.13 2.81 -9.09
CA ASN A 107 15.36 1.76 -9.72
C ASN A 107 15.35 1.96 -11.23
N ARG A 108 15.52 0.88 -11.98
CA ARG A 108 15.34 0.85 -13.44
C ARG A 108 14.49 -0.36 -13.81
N VAL A 109 13.45 -0.12 -14.62
CA VAL A 109 12.55 -1.15 -15.11
C VAL A 109 12.36 -0.97 -16.61
N SER A 110 12.33 -2.09 -17.32
CA SER A 110 12.02 -2.18 -18.74
C SER A 110 10.94 -3.22 -18.95
N SER A 111 9.96 -2.92 -19.79
CA SER A 111 8.88 -3.84 -20.16
C SER A 111 9.01 -4.32 -21.61
N SER A 112 8.43 -5.49 -21.92
CA SER A 112 8.28 -6.02 -23.27
C SER A 112 7.41 -5.13 -24.16
N SER A 113 6.53 -4.31 -23.58
CA SER A 113 5.77 -3.26 -24.28
C SER A 113 6.62 -2.06 -24.72
N GLY A 114 7.91 -2.04 -24.37
CA GLY A 114 8.83 -0.95 -24.68
C GLY A 114 8.86 0.16 -23.63
N GLN A 115 8.00 0.11 -22.62
CA GLN A 115 8.00 1.06 -21.51
C GLN A 115 9.29 0.95 -20.68
N ARG A 116 9.81 2.11 -20.26
CA ARG A 116 11.03 2.21 -19.45
C ARG A 116 10.84 3.24 -18.34
N PHE A 117 11.09 2.82 -17.12
CA PHE A 117 10.95 3.67 -15.94
C PHE A 117 12.27 3.76 -15.19
N LYS A 118 12.57 4.95 -14.69
CA LYS A 118 13.70 5.21 -13.80
C LYS A 118 13.14 5.97 -12.62
N VAL A 119 13.28 5.40 -11.42
CA VAL A 119 12.81 6.03 -10.19
C VAL A 119 13.98 6.17 -9.24
N ARG A 120 14.23 7.40 -8.79
CA ARG A 120 15.27 7.72 -7.82
C ARG A 120 14.59 8.11 -6.52
N CYS A 121 14.79 7.31 -5.48
CA CYS A 121 14.25 7.57 -4.15
C CYS A 121 15.38 7.99 -3.22
N GLU A 122 15.29 9.20 -2.67
CA GLU A 122 16.20 9.75 -1.68
C GLU A 122 15.45 10.04 -0.37
N ARG A 123 16.19 10.04 0.74
CA ARG A 123 15.61 10.31 2.07
C ARG A 123 15.01 11.72 2.20
N LEU A 124 15.61 12.72 1.55
CA LEU A 124 15.24 14.13 1.72
C LEU A 124 14.23 14.60 0.67
N SER A 125 14.38 14.15 -0.58
CA SER A 125 13.57 14.61 -1.73
C SER A 125 12.46 13.63 -2.12
N GLY A 126 12.37 12.47 -1.46
CA GLY A 126 11.38 11.44 -1.79
C GLY A 126 11.74 10.68 -3.07
N CYS A 127 10.72 10.14 -3.74
CA CYS A 127 10.89 9.42 -5.01
C CYS A 127 10.51 10.32 -6.19
N GLN A 128 11.40 10.38 -7.19
CA GLN A 128 11.22 11.10 -8.45
C GLN A 128 11.45 10.16 -9.62
#